data_AF-A0A9X6YL15-F1
#
_entry.id   AF-A0A9X6YL15-F1
#
_cell.length_a   1.000
_cell.length_b   1.000
_cell.length_c   1.000
_cell.angle_alpha   90.00
_cell.angle_beta   90.00
_cell.angle_gamma   90.00
#
_symmetry.space_group_name_H-M   'P 1'
#
loop_
_entity.id
_entity.type
_entity.pdbx_description
1 polymer ?
#
loop_
_entity_poly.entity_id
_entity_poly.type
_entity_poly.pdbx_seq_one_letter_code
_entity_poly.pdbx_strand_id
1 'polypeptide(L)'
;MKIVAWNAGMAFRKKIDKILPLKADILVISECEQPEKWGQIDKERGIYKFLWEGDNPNKGIGIITFDKRYKIEIHPDYDKSFRYIVPIKVSAGNQEFIMFAVWSQKGETRYSSYIGQIYLALEKYASLLKEPCIIVGDWNSCKQYDRIKRVKTHSEVVEFLEGFGIKSAYHHLSEEEQGDESRATHYFRKEKARPFHIDCLFASKIFLNELESIEIGSYEEWIQFSDHMPISAKFNE
;
A
#
# COMPACT_ATOMS: atom_id res chain seq x y z
N MET A 1 -3.92 -1.75 16.14
CA MET A 1 -3.44 -0.88 15.04
C MET A 1 -4.31 -1.05 13.79
N LYS A 2 -4.68 0.03 13.09
CA LYS A 2 -5.40 -0.01 11.80
C LYS A 2 -4.63 0.70 10.69
N ILE A 3 -4.30 -0.04 9.62
CA ILE A 3 -3.64 0.49 8.42
C ILE A 3 -4.66 0.58 7.31
N VAL A 4 -4.70 1.71 6.60
CA VAL A 4 -5.55 1.86 5.41
C VAL A 4 -4.69 2.33 4.25
N ALA A 5 -4.87 1.71 3.08
CA ALA A 5 -4.23 2.15 1.86
C ALA A 5 -5.25 2.44 0.76
N TRP A 6 -4.96 3.46 -0.04
CA TRP A 6 -5.85 3.89 -1.11
C TRP A 6 -5.10 4.66 -2.19
N ASN A 7 -5.29 4.31 -3.47
CA ASN A 7 -4.95 5.22 -4.55
C ASN A 7 -6.02 6.31 -4.66
N ALA A 8 -5.65 7.54 -4.33
CA ALA A 8 -6.58 8.65 -4.28
C ALA A 8 -6.97 9.19 -5.66
N GLY A 9 -6.28 8.82 -6.75
CA GLY A 9 -6.49 9.41 -8.07
C GLY A 9 -6.32 10.94 -8.05
N MET A 10 -5.23 11.41 -7.42
CA MET A 10 -4.87 12.82 -7.22
C MET A 10 -5.85 13.62 -6.34
N ALA A 11 -5.42 14.82 -5.94
CA ALA A 11 -6.21 15.78 -5.16
C ALA A 11 -6.78 15.20 -3.85
N PHE A 12 -5.99 14.37 -3.15
CA PHE A 12 -6.35 13.73 -1.89
C PHE A 12 -6.82 14.72 -0.83
N ARG A 13 -6.32 15.96 -0.81
CA ARG A 13 -6.79 17.01 0.12
C ARG A 13 -8.28 17.30 0.03
N LYS A 14 -8.90 17.04 -1.13
CA LYS A 14 -10.35 17.19 -1.35
C LYS A 14 -11.15 15.93 -0.95
N LYS A 15 -10.47 14.83 -0.65
CA LYS A 15 -11.04 13.49 -0.48
C LYS A 15 -10.80 12.92 0.92
N ILE A 16 -9.91 13.50 1.73
CA ILE A 16 -9.55 13.00 3.06
C ILE A 16 -10.76 12.77 3.98
N ASP A 17 -11.77 13.64 3.91
CA ASP A 17 -12.99 13.52 4.74
C ASP A 17 -13.77 12.22 4.50
N LYS A 18 -13.55 11.54 3.37
CA LYS A 18 -14.11 10.22 3.09
C LYS A 18 -13.34 9.08 3.74
N ILE A 19 -12.03 9.25 3.96
CA ILE A 19 -11.15 8.26 4.58
C ILE A 19 -11.16 8.36 6.11
N LEU A 20 -11.34 9.56 6.69
CA LEU A 20 -11.34 9.75 8.15
C LEU A 20 -12.30 8.81 8.93
N PRO A 21 -13.53 8.54 8.44
CA PRO A 21 -14.42 7.57 9.11
C PRO A 21 -13.86 6.16 9.22
N LEU A 22 -12.88 5.77 8.39
CA LEU A 22 -12.21 4.48 8.49
C LEU A 22 -11.30 4.38 9.72
N LYS A 23 -10.98 5.50 10.38
CA LYS A 23 -10.19 5.58 11.62
C LYS A 23 -8.85 4.86 11.50
N ALA A 24 -8.10 5.16 10.44
CA ALA A 24 -6.76 4.64 10.26
C ALA A 24 -5.80 5.25 11.28
N ASP A 25 -4.91 4.42 11.83
CA ASP A 25 -3.75 4.88 12.59
C ASP A 25 -2.62 5.32 11.64
N ILE A 26 -2.44 4.55 10.56
CA ILE A 26 -1.48 4.83 9.47
C ILE A 26 -2.22 4.75 8.13
N LEU A 27 -2.10 5.80 7.31
CA LEU A 27 -2.57 5.83 5.93
C LEU A 27 -1.40 5.73 4.95
N VAL A 28 -1.60 4.96 3.89
CA VAL A 28 -0.72 4.92 2.72
C VAL A 28 -1.52 5.31 1.48
N ILE A 29 -1.22 6.48 0.92
CA ILE A 29 -2.00 7.08 -0.16
C ILE A 29 -1.16 7.16 -1.43
N SER A 30 -1.50 6.34 -2.42
CA SER A 30 -0.96 6.43 -3.78
C SER A 30 -1.62 7.58 -4.54
N GLU A 31 -0.91 8.15 -5.52
CA GLU A 31 -1.34 9.37 -6.22
C GLU A 31 -1.66 10.56 -5.30
N CYS A 32 -0.98 10.65 -4.16
CA CYS A 32 -1.13 11.76 -3.23
C CYS A 32 -0.35 12.99 -3.71
N GLU A 33 -0.97 14.17 -3.78
CA GLU A 33 -0.20 15.41 -3.93
C GLU A 33 0.72 15.66 -2.73
N GLN A 34 1.76 16.47 -2.95
CA GLN A 34 2.71 16.84 -1.91
C GLN A 34 2.02 17.70 -0.81
N PRO A 35 2.49 17.61 0.45
CA PRO A 35 1.84 18.25 1.61
C PRO A 35 1.75 19.78 1.51
N GLU A 36 2.67 20.46 0.82
CA GLU A 36 2.65 21.94 0.69
C GLU A 36 1.37 22.45 0.00
N LYS A 37 0.68 21.58 -0.76
CA LYS A 37 -0.58 21.93 -1.42
C LYS A 37 -1.79 21.92 -0.48
N TRP A 38 -1.63 21.45 0.76
CA TRP A 38 -2.70 21.33 1.76
C TRP A 38 -2.93 22.63 2.55
N GLY A 39 -1.95 23.54 2.59
CA GLY A 39 -2.08 24.76 3.37
C GLY A 39 -2.20 24.46 4.87
N GLN A 40 -3.38 24.69 5.45
CA GLN A 40 -3.68 24.37 6.86
C GLN A 40 -4.60 23.15 7.04
N ILE A 41 -5.07 22.55 5.95
CA ILE A 41 -6.04 21.43 5.98
C ILE A 41 -5.46 20.24 6.74
N ASP A 42 -4.15 20.02 6.65
CA ASP A 42 -3.44 18.95 7.37
C ASP A 42 -3.63 19.07 8.89
N LYS A 43 -3.44 20.27 9.45
CA LYS A 43 -3.63 20.58 10.87
C LYS A 43 -5.09 20.50 11.27
N GLU A 44 -5.99 21.03 10.43
CA GLU A 44 -7.44 20.97 10.67
C GLU A 44 -7.98 19.54 10.74
N ARG A 45 -7.34 18.60 10.04
CA ARG A 45 -7.72 17.18 10.02
C ARG A 45 -6.92 16.32 11.00
N GLY A 46 -6.15 16.94 11.89
CA GLY A 46 -5.43 16.25 12.95
C GLY A 46 -4.31 15.34 12.43
N ILE A 47 -3.75 15.64 11.26
CA ILE A 47 -2.57 14.92 10.78
C ILE A 47 -1.41 15.23 11.72
N TYR A 48 -0.85 14.18 12.33
CA TYR A 48 0.30 14.28 13.22
C TYR A 48 1.61 14.28 12.44
N LYS A 49 1.75 13.35 11.49
CA LYS A 49 2.93 13.23 10.63
C LYS A 49 2.49 12.95 9.20
N PHE A 50 3.15 13.60 8.25
CA PHE A 50 2.96 13.39 6.81
C PHE A 50 4.32 13.24 6.14
N LEU A 51 4.70 12.00 5.82
CA LEU A 51 5.81 11.71 4.93
C LEU A 51 5.31 11.66 3.48
N TRP A 52 6.09 12.18 2.55
CA TRP A 52 5.73 12.16 1.14
C TRP A 52 6.97 11.93 0.29
N GLU A 53 6.84 11.05 -0.70
CA GLU A 53 7.87 10.82 -1.71
C GLU A 53 7.27 10.97 -3.10
N GLY A 54 7.96 11.73 -3.97
CA GLY A 54 7.61 11.91 -5.36
C GLY A 54 8.37 13.01 -6.08
N ASP A 55 8.19 13.03 -7.39
CA ASP A 55 8.82 13.94 -8.35
C ASP A 55 7.81 14.90 -9.01
N ASN A 56 6.52 14.73 -8.73
CA ASN A 56 5.44 15.55 -9.25
C ASN A 56 4.63 16.12 -8.09
N PRO A 57 4.51 17.45 -7.94
CA PRO A 57 3.75 18.08 -6.86
C PRO A 57 2.29 17.65 -6.76
N ASN A 58 1.72 17.09 -7.83
CA ASN A 58 0.33 16.65 -7.90
C ASN A 58 0.14 15.15 -7.67
N LYS A 59 1.22 14.34 -7.65
CA LYS A 59 1.14 12.89 -7.48
C LYS A 59 2.44 12.29 -6.93
N GLY A 60 2.31 11.48 -5.90
CA GLY A 60 3.39 10.76 -5.22
C GLY A 60 2.77 9.73 -4.29
N ILE A 61 3.55 9.27 -3.32
CA ILE A 61 3.05 8.39 -2.24
C ILE A 61 3.13 9.13 -0.91
N GLY A 62 1.98 9.23 -0.23
CA GLY A 62 1.85 9.85 1.07
C GLY A 62 1.72 8.81 2.17
N ILE A 63 2.44 8.97 3.27
CA ILE A 63 2.31 8.14 4.47
C ILE A 63 1.98 9.05 5.64
N ILE A 64 0.80 8.86 6.22
CA ILE A 64 0.19 9.80 7.15
C ILE A 64 -0.14 9.07 8.44
N THR A 65 0.16 9.67 9.59
CA THR A 65 -0.34 9.23 10.89
C THR A 65 -1.15 10.34 11.56
N PHE A 66 -2.14 9.95 12.35
CA PHE A 66 -3.01 10.87 13.09
C PHE A 66 -2.72 10.89 14.60
N ASP A 67 -1.93 9.93 15.09
CA ASP A 67 -1.63 9.78 16.50
C ASP A 67 -0.12 9.68 16.71
N LYS A 68 0.39 10.41 17.71
CA LYS A 68 1.80 10.41 18.12
C LYS A 68 2.33 9.05 18.57
N ARG A 69 1.44 8.10 18.88
CA ARG A 69 1.78 6.70 19.19
C ARG A 69 2.42 5.98 18.00
N TYR A 70 2.13 6.41 16.77
CA TYR A 70 2.68 5.85 15.54
C TYR A 70 3.69 6.83 14.93
N LYS A 71 4.97 6.55 15.17
CA LYS A 71 6.08 7.30 14.59
C LYS A 71 6.51 6.64 13.29
N ILE A 72 6.69 7.45 12.25
CA ILE A 72 7.12 6.98 10.93
C ILE A 72 8.33 7.80 10.46
N GLU A 73 9.31 7.10 9.91
CA GLU A 73 10.51 7.69 9.31
C GLU A 73 10.89 6.92 8.05
N ILE A 74 11.27 7.62 6.98
CA ILE A 74 11.81 6.95 5.78
C ILE A 74 13.10 6.23 6.19
N HIS A 75 13.22 4.97 5.81
CA HIS A 75 14.40 4.17 6.15
C HIS A 75 15.64 4.79 5.49
N PRO A 76 16.79 4.93 6.20
CA PRO A 76 17.98 5.57 5.67
C PRO A 76 18.55 4.89 4.41
N ASP A 77 18.34 3.59 4.26
CA ASP A 77 18.76 2.82 3.09
C ASP A 77 17.81 2.96 1.88
N TYR A 78 16.81 3.84 1.94
CA TYR A 78 15.92 4.08 0.81
C TYR A 78 16.72 4.58 -0.41
N ASP A 79 16.67 3.80 -1.48
CA ASP A 79 17.27 4.08 -2.76
C ASP A 79 16.17 4.60 -3.67
N LYS A 80 16.25 5.90 -3.97
CA LYS A 80 15.28 6.63 -4.77
C LYS A 80 15.14 6.13 -6.21
N SER A 81 16.05 5.27 -6.69
CA SER A 81 15.86 4.58 -7.98
C SER A 81 14.66 3.62 -7.94
N PHE A 82 14.31 3.06 -6.77
CA PHE A 82 13.07 2.31 -6.55
C PHE A 82 11.92 3.24 -6.21
N ARG A 83 11.61 4.12 -7.17
CA ARG A 83 10.57 5.15 -7.06
C ARG A 83 9.26 4.58 -6.50
N TYR A 84 8.80 5.12 -5.36
CA TYR A 84 7.56 4.74 -4.69
C TYR A 84 7.49 3.31 -4.14
N ILE A 85 8.62 2.62 -4.01
CA ILE A 85 8.74 1.45 -3.15
C ILE A 85 9.51 1.90 -1.91
N VAL A 86 8.81 2.53 -0.97
CA VAL A 86 9.44 3.31 0.11
C VAL A 86 9.50 2.47 1.38
N PRO A 87 10.69 2.03 1.84
CA PRO A 87 10.87 1.44 3.16
C PRO A 87 10.75 2.51 4.25
N ILE A 88 10.01 2.19 5.30
CA ILE A 88 9.65 3.09 6.40
C ILE A 88 9.89 2.33 7.69
N LYS A 89 10.57 2.97 8.65
CA LYS A 89 10.61 2.50 10.03
C LYS A 89 9.36 2.98 10.73
N VAL A 90 8.64 2.06 11.35
CA VAL A 90 7.44 2.35 12.13
C VAL A 90 7.68 1.94 13.58
N SER A 91 7.53 2.89 14.50
CA SER A 91 7.49 2.61 15.94
C SER A 91 6.07 2.84 16.46
N ALA A 92 5.43 1.79 16.96
CA ALA A 92 4.08 1.77 17.52
C ALA A 92 4.13 1.29 18.97
N GLY A 93 4.17 2.23 19.92
CA GLY A 93 4.40 1.89 21.33
C GLY A 93 5.78 1.24 21.54
N ASN A 94 5.79 -0.02 21.98
CA ASN A 94 7.01 -0.81 22.20
C ASN A 94 7.38 -1.71 21.01
N GLN A 95 6.58 -1.70 19.94
CA GLN A 95 6.82 -2.50 18.74
C GLN A 95 7.49 -1.63 17.66
N GLU A 96 8.57 -2.14 17.07
CA GLU A 96 9.17 -1.58 15.86
C GLU A 96 9.04 -2.58 14.71
N PHE A 97 8.79 -2.06 13.51
CA PHE A 97 8.67 -2.87 12.31
C PHE A 97 8.98 -2.06 11.05
N ILE A 98 9.22 -2.78 9.95
CA ILE A 98 9.41 -2.19 8.62
C ILE A 98 8.07 -2.13 7.90
N MET A 99 7.75 -0.99 7.31
CA MET A 99 6.63 -0.86 6.40
C MET A 99 7.14 -0.45 5.02
N PHE A 100 6.73 -1.16 3.97
CA PHE A 100 6.93 -0.70 2.59
C PHE A 100 5.65 -0.07 2.08
N ALA A 101 5.69 1.22 1.78
CA ALA A 101 4.63 1.89 1.04
C ALA A 101 4.88 1.69 -0.46
N VAL A 102 3.90 1.13 -1.17
CA VAL A 102 4.04 0.69 -2.56
C VAL A 102 3.10 1.45 -3.49
N TRP A 103 3.66 2.05 -4.54
CA TRP A 103 2.91 2.47 -5.72
C TRP A 103 3.71 2.16 -6.98
N SER A 104 3.52 0.96 -7.53
CA SER A 104 4.34 0.50 -8.66
C SER A 104 3.87 1.12 -9.98
N GLN A 105 4.83 1.39 -10.87
CA GLN A 105 4.58 2.08 -12.13
C GLN A 105 5.36 1.50 -13.30
N LYS A 106 5.09 2.03 -14.50
CA LYS A 106 5.93 1.78 -15.66
C LYS A 106 7.35 2.32 -15.40
N GLY A 107 8.33 1.44 -15.47
CA GLY A 107 9.75 1.79 -15.42
C GLY A 107 10.34 2.06 -16.81
N GLU A 108 11.67 2.19 -16.88
CA GLU A 108 12.40 2.43 -18.14
C GLU A 108 12.23 1.29 -19.14
N THR A 109 12.29 0.05 -18.65
CA THR A 109 12.14 -1.15 -19.47
C THR A 109 10.85 -1.87 -19.15
N ARG A 110 10.39 -2.69 -20.10
CA ARG A 110 9.29 -3.63 -19.83
C ARG A 110 9.65 -4.55 -18.66
N TYR A 111 10.88 -5.01 -18.54
CA TYR A 111 11.25 -5.99 -17.51
C TYR A 111 11.19 -5.45 -16.07
N SER A 112 11.55 -4.17 -15.87
CA SER A 112 11.58 -3.52 -14.56
C SER A 112 10.32 -2.73 -14.21
N SER A 113 9.25 -2.84 -14.99
CA SER A 113 8.00 -2.12 -14.72
C SER A 113 7.05 -2.91 -13.79
N TYR A 114 6.25 -2.18 -13.03
CA TYR A 114 5.17 -2.67 -12.17
C TYR A 114 5.67 -3.72 -11.16
N ILE A 115 5.19 -4.96 -11.21
CA ILE A 115 5.67 -6.04 -10.36
C ILE A 115 7.18 -6.29 -10.46
N GLY A 116 7.78 -6.02 -11.62
CA GLY A 116 9.24 -6.10 -11.77
C GLY A 116 9.97 -5.04 -10.95
N GLN A 117 9.38 -3.86 -10.80
CA GLN A 117 9.90 -2.79 -9.94
C GLN A 117 9.83 -3.22 -8.46
N ILE A 118 8.70 -3.80 -8.05
CA ILE A 118 8.48 -4.32 -6.70
C ILE A 118 9.52 -5.39 -6.39
N TYR A 119 9.68 -6.39 -7.27
CA TYR A 119 10.65 -7.48 -7.06
C TYR A 119 12.07 -6.95 -6.85
N LEU A 120 12.56 -6.10 -7.75
CA LEU A 120 13.94 -5.59 -7.67
C LEU A 120 14.19 -4.78 -6.38
N ALA A 121 13.18 -4.02 -5.94
CA ALA A 121 13.25 -3.31 -4.67
C ALA A 121 13.29 -4.28 -3.48
N LEU A 122 12.37 -5.26 -3.44
CA LEU A 122 12.30 -6.24 -2.36
C LEU A 122 13.54 -7.14 -2.30
N GLU A 123 14.13 -7.49 -3.44
CA GLU A 123 15.40 -8.21 -3.54
C GLU A 123 16.54 -7.38 -2.94
N LYS A 124 16.62 -6.09 -3.30
CA LYS A 124 17.60 -5.17 -2.69
C LYS A 124 17.41 -5.06 -1.17
N TYR A 125 16.18 -5.03 -0.70
CA TYR A 125 15.82 -4.89 0.71
C TYR A 125 15.59 -6.21 1.44
N ALA A 126 16.08 -7.33 0.92
CA ALA A 126 15.83 -8.65 1.46
C ALA A 126 16.25 -8.82 2.94
N SER A 127 17.22 -8.04 3.43
CA SER A 127 17.58 -8.02 4.85
C SER A 127 16.45 -7.46 5.73
N LEU A 128 15.76 -6.40 5.28
CA LEU A 128 14.65 -5.76 6.01
C LEU A 128 13.41 -6.66 6.06
N LEU A 129 13.24 -7.55 5.08
CA LEU A 129 12.14 -8.53 5.06
C LEU A 129 12.25 -9.60 6.16
N LYS A 130 13.41 -9.71 6.82
CA LYS A 130 13.61 -10.61 7.97
C LYS A 130 13.09 -10.02 9.28
N GLU A 131 12.86 -8.71 9.32
CA GLU A 131 12.24 -8.02 10.46
C GLU A 131 10.71 -8.16 10.39
N PRO A 132 9.98 -7.89 11.49
CA PRO A 132 8.53 -7.67 11.40
C PRO A 132 8.23 -6.67 10.28
N CYS A 133 7.37 -7.05 9.33
CA CYS A 133 7.23 -6.31 8.07
C CYS A 133 5.77 -6.27 7.58
N ILE A 134 5.37 -5.11 7.06
CA ILE A 134 4.10 -4.90 6.34
C ILE A 134 4.41 -4.23 4.99
N ILE A 135 3.88 -4.75 3.88
CA ILE A 135 4.05 -4.19 2.53
C ILE A 135 2.66 -3.84 2.01
N VAL A 136 2.41 -2.56 1.75
CA VAL A 136 1.04 -2.09 1.49
C VAL A 136 0.98 -1.00 0.43
N GLY A 137 -0.03 -1.08 -0.45
CA GLY A 137 -0.36 -0.02 -1.40
C GLY A 137 -0.82 -0.56 -2.76
N ASP A 138 -0.71 0.28 -3.78
CA ASP A 138 -1.11 -0.04 -5.16
C ASP A 138 0.03 -0.75 -5.89
N TRP A 139 -0.09 -2.06 -6.03
CA TRP A 139 0.92 -2.89 -6.69
C TRP A 139 0.82 -2.84 -8.21
N ASN A 140 -0.27 -2.30 -8.79
CA ASN A 140 -0.58 -2.38 -10.22
C ASN A 140 -0.33 -3.79 -10.81
N SER A 141 -0.57 -4.82 -10.01
CA SER A 141 -0.25 -6.20 -10.34
C SER A 141 -1.12 -7.18 -9.55
N CYS A 142 -1.51 -8.27 -10.19
CA CYS A 142 -2.22 -9.42 -9.64
C CYS A 142 -1.86 -10.65 -10.50
N LYS A 143 -2.23 -11.86 -10.06
CA LYS A 143 -1.94 -13.12 -10.77
C LYS A 143 -2.42 -13.13 -12.22
N GLN A 144 -3.53 -12.46 -12.54
CA GLN A 144 -4.02 -12.36 -13.91
C GLN A 144 -2.98 -11.77 -14.88
N TYR A 145 -2.05 -10.95 -14.38
CA TYR A 145 -0.99 -10.32 -15.16
C TYR A 145 0.28 -11.18 -15.31
N ASP A 146 0.33 -12.41 -14.79
CA ASP A 146 1.50 -13.30 -14.92
C ASP A 146 1.83 -13.64 -16.38
N ARG A 147 0.83 -13.56 -17.28
CA ARG A 147 1.03 -13.65 -18.73
C ARG A 147 1.98 -12.57 -19.30
N ILE A 148 2.18 -11.46 -18.58
CA ILE A 148 3.06 -10.36 -18.96
C ILE A 148 4.44 -10.61 -18.37
N LYS A 149 5.37 -11.09 -19.19
CA LYS A 149 6.76 -11.31 -18.76
C LYS A 149 7.41 -10.00 -18.26
N ARG A 150 7.93 -10.07 -17.03
CA ARG A 150 8.79 -9.09 -16.34
C ARG A 150 10.03 -9.84 -15.80
N VAL A 151 10.86 -9.19 -14.98
CA VAL A 151 11.95 -9.90 -14.27
C VAL A 151 11.40 -11.03 -13.38
N LYS A 152 10.25 -10.81 -12.75
CA LYS A 152 9.44 -11.79 -12.02
C LYS A 152 7.97 -11.51 -12.22
N THR A 153 7.16 -12.56 -12.27
CA THR A 153 5.68 -12.50 -12.30
C THR A 153 5.12 -12.15 -10.92
N HIS A 154 3.80 -11.91 -10.82
CA HIS A 154 3.16 -11.67 -9.53
C HIS A 154 3.28 -12.89 -8.63
N SER A 155 2.95 -14.08 -9.16
CA SER A 155 3.04 -15.33 -8.39
C SER A 155 4.46 -15.61 -7.91
N GLU A 156 5.50 -15.37 -8.71
CA GLU A 156 6.88 -15.53 -8.26
C GLU A 156 7.29 -14.55 -7.16
N VAL A 157 6.75 -13.32 -7.16
CA VAL A 157 6.99 -12.35 -6.06
C VAL A 157 6.26 -12.77 -4.79
N VAL A 158 5.05 -13.33 -4.92
CA VAL A 158 4.32 -13.91 -3.78
C VAL A 158 5.10 -15.08 -3.18
N GLU A 159 5.63 -15.99 -4.01
CA GLU A 159 6.47 -17.11 -3.57
C GLU A 159 7.77 -16.61 -2.91
N PHE A 160 8.42 -15.60 -3.49
CA PHE A 160 9.58 -14.96 -2.89
C PHE A 160 9.29 -14.42 -1.49
N LEU A 161 8.17 -13.70 -1.30
CA LEU A 161 7.74 -13.19 0.01
C LEU A 161 7.38 -14.31 0.99
N GLU A 162 6.78 -15.40 0.52
CA GLU A 162 6.48 -16.56 1.36
C GLU A 162 7.75 -17.19 1.94
N GLY A 163 8.88 -17.14 1.20
CA GLY A 163 10.20 -17.53 1.72
C GLY A 163 10.67 -16.73 2.96
N PHE A 164 10.12 -15.53 3.17
CA PHE A 164 10.33 -14.70 4.39
C PHE A 164 9.21 -14.85 5.42
N GLY A 165 8.24 -15.74 5.19
CA GLY A 165 7.06 -15.87 6.03
C GLY A 165 6.11 -14.66 5.93
N ILE A 166 6.14 -13.95 4.80
CA ILE A 166 5.27 -12.82 4.49
C ILE A 166 4.18 -13.31 3.54
N LYS A 167 2.91 -13.07 3.86
CA LYS A 167 1.76 -13.49 3.03
C LYS A 167 0.76 -12.36 2.87
N SER A 168 -0.09 -12.46 1.85
CA SER A 168 -1.20 -11.53 1.63
C SER A 168 -2.21 -11.65 2.76
N ALA A 169 -2.52 -10.53 3.43
CA ALA A 169 -3.51 -10.47 4.49
C ALA A 169 -4.93 -10.81 4.00
N TYR A 170 -5.26 -10.45 2.75
CA TYR A 170 -6.54 -10.79 2.13
C TYR A 170 -6.72 -12.30 2.03
N HIS A 171 -5.75 -12.98 1.41
CA HIS A 171 -5.79 -14.42 1.18
C HIS A 171 -5.65 -15.21 2.49
N HIS A 172 -4.95 -14.64 3.48
CA HIS A 172 -4.85 -15.24 4.81
C HIS A 172 -6.22 -15.35 5.52
N LEU A 173 -7.07 -14.33 5.42
CA LEU A 173 -8.39 -14.32 6.07
C LEU A 173 -9.52 -14.91 5.22
N SER A 174 -9.48 -14.69 3.91
CA SER A 174 -10.53 -15.18 3.01
C SER A 174 -10.38 -16.66 2.65
N GLU A 175 -9.17 -17.22 2.83
CA GLU A 175 -8.77 -18.54 2.34
C GLU A 175 -8.93 -18.71 0.81
N GLU A 176 -9.14 -17.61 0.08
CA GLU A 176 -9.15 -17.60 -1.39
C GLU A 176 -7.73 -17.84 -1.93
N GLU A 177 -7.63 -18.42 -3.12
CA GLU A 177 -6.37 -18.53 -3.84
C GLU A 177 -6.04 -17.22 -4.57
N GLN A 178 -4.74 -16.95 -4.75
CA GLN A 178 -4.29 -15.84 -5.60
C GLN A 178 -4.95 -15.93 -6.98
N GLY A 179 -5.48 -14.81 -7.47
CA GLY A 179 -6.18 -14.70 -8.76
C GLY A 179 -7.67 -15.09 -8.76
N ASP A 180 -8.18 -15.66 -7.67
CA ASP A 180 -9.60 -15.99 -7.49
C ASP A 180 -10.31 -14.98 -6.57
N GLU A 181 -9.74 -13.78 -6.42
CA GLU A 181 -10.23 -12.78 -5.47
C GLU A 181 -11.66 -12.34 -5.80
N SER A 182 -12.59 -12.60 -4.89
CA SER A 182 -14.01 -12.23 -5.05
C SER A 182 -14.25 -10.72 -4.91
N ARG A 183 -13.33 -10.01 -4.24
CA ARG A 183 -13.42 -8.58 -3.97
C ARG A 183 -12.37 -7.79 -4.74
N ALA A 184 -12.83 -6.94 -5.65
CA ALA A 184 -11.97 -6.03 -6.41
C ALA A 184 -11.55 -4.81 -5.59
N THR A 185 -10.31 -4.36 -5.79
CA THR A 185 -9.79 -3.10 -5.24
C THR A 185 -9.70 -2.01 -6.30
N HIS A 186 -9.80 -2.36 -7.58
CA HIS A 186 -9.71 -1.43 -8.70
C HIS A 186 -10.75 -1.76 -9.76
N TYR A 187 -11.32 -0.72 -10.38
CA TYR A 187 -12.24 -0.85 -11.50
C TYR A 187 -11.75 0.00 -12.64
N PHE A 188 -11.12 -0.62 -13.64
CA PHE A 188 -10.45 0.12 -14.70
C PHE A 188 -11.42 1.07 -15.43
N ARG A 189 -11.06 2.36 -15.52
CA ARG A 189 -11.91 3.45 -16.05
C ARG A 189 -13.26 3.58 -15.34
N LYS A 190 -13.31 3.15 -14.08
CA LYS A 190 -14.51 3.11 -13.24
C LYS A 190 -15.60 2.14 -13.72
N GLU A 191 -15.28 1.23 -14.64
CA GLU A 191 -16.23 0.27 -15.20
C GLU A 191 -16.39 -0.96 -14.30
N LYS A 192 -17.60 -1.20 -13.78
CA LYS A 192 -17.89 -2.34 -12.88
C LYS A 192 -17.56 -3.71 -13.49
N ALA A 193 -17.62 -3.82 -14.82
CA ALA A 193 -17.30 -5.03 -15.58
C ALA A 193 -15.79 -5.27 -15.76
N ARG A 194 -14.92 -4.39 -15.24
CA ARG A 194 -13.45 -4.49 -15.37
C ARG A 194 -12.76 -4.44 -14.00
N PRO A 195 -13.09 -5.37 -13.08
CA PRO A 195 -12.51 -5.42 -11.75
C PRO A 195 -11.10 -6.00 -11.75
N PHE A 196 -10.26 -5.53 -10.83
CA PHE A 196 -8.95 -6.10 -10.50
C PHE A 196 -8.69 -6.01 -8.99
N HIS A 197 -7.89 -6.94 -8.46
CA HIS A 197 -7.39 -6.91 -7.08
C HIS A 197 -5.90 -6.55 -7.11
N ILE A 198 -5.57 -5.27 -7.11
CA ILE A 198 -4.20 -4.76 -7.31
C ILE A 198 -3.68 -3.87 -6.18
N ASP A 199 -4.54 -3.52 -5.23
CA ASP A 199 -4.15 -2.85 -4.01
C ASP A 199 -3.99 -3.93 -2.94
N CYS A 200 -2.76 -4.13 -2.47
CA CYS A 200 -2.41 -5.28 -1.65
C CYS A 200 -1.89 -4.85 -0.29
N LEU A 201 -2.13 -5.70 0.71
CA LEU A 201 -1.44 -5.68 1.99
C LEU A 201 -0.86 -7.07 2.24
N PHE A 202 0.47 -7.15 2.30
CA PHE A 202 1.22 -8.32 2.71
C PHE A 202 1.82 -8.05 4.08
N ALA A 203 1.87 -9.06 4.94
CA ALA A 203 2.40 -8.91 6.29
C ALA A 203 3.15 -10.16 6.72
N SER A 204 4.17 -9.97 7.56
CA SER A 204 4.90 -11.08 8.18
C SER A 204 4.02 -11.83 9.17
N LYS A 205 4.38 -13.09 9.46
CA LYS A 205 3.61 -13.99 10.32
C LYS A 205 3.16 -13.38 11.66
N ILE A 206 4.00 -12.56 12.30
CA ILE A 206 3.64 -11.92 13.58
C ILE A 206 2.42 -11.01 13.44
N PHE A 207 2.31 -10.25 12.36
CA PHE A 207 1.15 -9.39 12.09
C PHE A 207 -0.05 -10.18 11.61
N LEU A 208 0.16 -11.23 10.80
CA LEU A 208 -0.94 -12.08 10.36
C LEU A 208 -1.64 -12.79 11.52
N ASN A 209 -0.90 -13.22 12.54
CA ASN A 209 -1.48 -13.82 13.74
C ASN A 209 -2.38 -12.84 14.53
N GLU A 210 -2.09 -11.55 14.46
CA GLU A 210 -2.86 -10.49 15.12
C GLU A 210 -3.90 -9.84 14.20
N LEU A 211 -4.02 -10.29 12.95
CA LEU A 211 -4.92 -9.71 11.97
C LEU A 211 -6.38 -10.06 12.33
N GLU A 212 -7.12 -9.04 12.77
CA GLU A 212 -8.53 -9.16 13.16
C GLU A 212 -9.45 -9.10 11.94
N SER A 213 -9.19 -8.16 11.02
CA SER A 213 -10.01 -8.00 9.83
C SER A 213 -9.27 -7.36 8.65
N ILE A 214 -9.73 -7.68 7.44
CA ILE A 214 -9.39 -6.97 6.21
C ILE A 214 -10.66 -6.59 5.45
N GLU A 215 -10.81 -5.30 5.18
CA GLU A 215 -12.00 -4.70 4.56
C GLU A 215 -11.61 -3.95 3.29
N ILE A 216 -12.44 -4.07 2.25
CA ILE A 216 -12.29 -3.35 0.98
C ILE A 216 -13.54 -2.49 0.79
N GLY A 217 -13.36 -1.20 0.50
CA GLY A 217 -14.48 -0.29 0.24
C GLY A 217 -15.39 -0.79 -0.89
N SER A 218 -16.70 -0.51 -0.79
CA SER A 218 -17.66 -0.91 -1.82
C SER A 218 -17.54 -0.05 -3.09
N TYR A 219 -17.89 -0.62 -4.25
CA TYR A 219 -17.93 0.12 -5.51
C TYR A 219 -18.86 1.34 -5.42
N GLU A 220 -20.06 1.12 -4.90
CA GLU A 220 -21.13 2.13 -4.84
C GLU A 220 -20.73 3.37 -4.03
N GLU A 221 -19.94 3.19 -2.97
CA GLU A 221 -19.50 4.29 -2.12
C GLU A 221 -18.30 5.03 -2.71
N TRP A 222 -17.32 4.30 -3.25
CA TRP A 222 -15.97 4.83 -3.49
C TRP A 222 -15.69 5.25 -4.94
N ILE A 223 -16.40 4.66 -5.92
CA ILE A 223 -16.08 4.83 -7.35
C ILE A 223 -16.13 6.29 -7.84
N GLN A 224 -16.98 7.11 -7.21
CA GLN A 224 -17.07 8.53 -7.53
C GLN A 224 -15.77 9.29 -7.21
N PHE A 225 -15.00 8.85 -6.22
CA PHE A 225 -13.80 9.54 -5.73
C PHE A 225 -12.51 9.05 -6.38
N SER A 226 -12.42 7.75 -6.67
CA SER A 226 -11.29 7.09 -7.32
C SER A 226 -11.77 5.84 -8.06
N ASP A 227 -11.03 5.38 -9.05
CA ASP A 227 -11.22 4.04 -9.62
C ASP A 227 -10.69 2.91 -8.71
N HIS A 228 -10.00 3.27 -7.62
CA HIS A 228 -9.59 2.36 -6.56
C HIS A 228 -10.47 2.44 -5.32
N MET A 229 -10.67 1.31 -4.67
CA MET A 229 -11.36 1.14 -3.39
C MET A 229 -10.30 1.06 -2.27
N PRO A 230 -10.51 1.71 -1.12
CA PRO A 230 -9.56 1.62 -0.02
C PRO A 230 -9.53 0.20 0.56
N ILE A 231 -8.33 -0.27 0.91
CA ILE A 231 -8.12 -1.49 1.70
C ILE A 231 -7.80 -1.10 3.14
N SER A 232 -8.42 -1.77 4.11
CA SER A 232 -8.25 -1.50 5.54
C SER A 232 -7.93 -2.81 6.27
N ALA A 233 -6.80 -2.86 6.97
CA ALA A 233 -6.46 -3.98 7.84
C ALA A 233 -6.43 -3.54 9.30
N LYS A 234 -7.11 -4.29 10.16
CA LYS A 234 -7.12 -4.07 11.60
C LYS A 234 -6.38 -5.20 12.29
N PHE A 235 -5.44 -4.84 13.15
CA PHE A 235 -4.61 -5.73 13.94
C PHE A 235 -4.89 -5.51 15.43
N ASN A 236 -4.92 -6.59 16.20
CA ASN A 236 -4.95 -6.54 17.66
C ASN A 236 -3.71 -5.78 18.18
N GLU A 237 -3.88 -5.08 19.30
CA GLU A 237 -2.78 -4.41 20.02
C GLU A 237 -2.09 -5.37 20.98
#